data_AF-A0A382F7N2-F1
#
_entry.id   AF-A0A382F7N2-F1
#
_cell.length_a   1.000
_cell.length_b   1.000
_cell.length_c   1.000
_cell.angle_alpha   90.00
_cell.angle_beta   90.00
_cell.angle_gamma   90.00
#
_symmetry.space_group_name_H-M   'P 1'
#
loop_
_entity.id
_entity.type
_entity.pdbx_description
1 polymer ?
#
loop_
_entity_poly.entity_id
_entity_poly.type
_entity_poly.pdbx_seq_one_letter_code
_entity_poly.pdbx_strand_id
1 'polypeptide(L)'
;VNRYNLYTGEQQSIRPRGQGGGGRGGRGGGGGGGTSNIVPEPEAGTQIRWNWNTPFMLSPHNPSTIYVAGNRFFISRDRGNTWTMSPDLSKNVDRDGIVLMGVQNSLPRCQQLERGVECNISRNDGVSNWSTGVTLAESSVMPGVLWHGSDDGNISVSRDGGTNWAEVSGNLPGGTTRYYVSRVEASHFDPATAYASLDGHRDDDLRPYVYVTHDYGESWQSISSDLPEFGNVNTIREDPRNVNLLYVGTEFGFFISRNAGQSWQSFMNGLPVVRIDDVLVHPRDNDLVLATHGRSVYVMDDITALQELTSEVAMTEVHLFDAREAVRWKRDRRLDRAVTGSKNWVGESAPAGTAIQYWLKDEIDGDVQVTISNPVTGEIVVTIEGTGAMGLNRIQWDLRGSPPAAGGGRGGRGGGRGRQGQLASTGVYRVQLTVDGESYYTTVAVLEDVWMD
;
A
#
# COMPACT_ATOMS: atom_id res chain seq x y z
N VAL A 1 -8.25 13.12 13.46
CA VAL A 1 -8.05 13.85 12.20
C VAL A 1 -7.99 15.34 12.52
N ASN A 2 -6.87 15.97 12.22
CA ASN A 2 -6.69 17.42 12.33
C ASN A 2 -6.31 17.93 10.94
N ARG A 3 -6.83 19.07 10.53
CA ARG A 3 -6.42 19.81 9.35
C ARG A 3 -5.29 20.76 9.75
N TYR A 4 -4.21 20.76 8.97
CA TYR A 4 -3.08 21.66 9.16
C TYR A 4 -2.95 22.60 7.96
N ASN A 5 -2.89 23.91 8.20
CA ASN A 5 -2.67 24.90 7.17
C ASN A 5 -1.16 25.20 7.07
N LEU A 6 -0.52 24.74 5.98
CA LEU A 6 0.92 24.88 5.76
C LEU A 6 1.40 26.34 5.65
N TYR A 7 0.53 27.29 5.30
CA TYR A 7 0.90 28.71 5.19
C TYR A 7 0.87 29.44 6.54
N THR A 8 -0.17 29.18 7.33
CA THR A 8 -0.40 29.87 8.61
C THR A 8 0.15 29.11 9.82
N GLY A 9 0.41 27.82 9.69
CA GLY A 9 0.70 26.91 10.79
C GLY A 9 -0.49 26.55 11.67
N GLU A 10 -1.71 27.01 11.34
CA GLU A 10 -2.92 26.72 12.11
C GLU A 10 -3.29 25.23 12.04
N GLN A 11 -3.61 24.65 13.19
CA GLN A 11 -4.13 23.30 13.31
C GLN A 11 -5.55 23.30 13.87
N GLN A 12 -6.47 22.68 13.15
CA GLN A 12 -7.88 22.59 13.55
C GLN A 12 -8.32 21.13 13.61
N SER A 13 -9.00 20.74 14.70
CA SER A 13 -9.62 19.41 14.73
C SER A 13 -10.85 19.37 13.84
N ILE A 14 -10.90 18.38 12.96
CA ILE A 14 -11.99 18.17 12.00
C ILE A 14 -12.71 16.84 12.21
N ARG A 15 -12.55 16.21 13.39
CA ARG A 15 -13.23 14.95 13.70
C ARG A 15 -14.76 15.14 13.70
N PRO A 16 -15.54 14.16 13.19
CA PRO A 16 -16.99 14.14 13.39
C PRO A 16 -17.34 14.09 14.88
N ARG A 17 -18.26 14.95 15.33
CA ARG A 17 -18.66 15.08 16.74
C ARG A 17 -20.17 15.30 16.86
N GLY A 18 -20.84 14.46 17.64
CA GLY A 18 -22.22 14.66 18.08
C GLY A 18 -22.31 15.52 19.35
N GLN A 19 -23.53 15.80 19.83
CA GLN A 19 -23.76 16.52 21.09
C GLN A 19 -23.31 15.68 22.29
N GLY A 20 -22.70 16.30 23.31
CA GLY A 20 -22.55 15.68 24.63
C GLY A 20 -21.30 14.83 24.89
N GLY A 21 -20.31 14.83 24.00
CA GLY A 21 -18.97 14.32 24.31
C GLY A 21 -18.62 13.01 23.62
N GLY A 22 -17.35 12.96 23.19
CA GLY A 22 -16.80 11.93 22.33
C GLY A 22 -16.98 10.52 22.87
N GLY A 23 -17.21 9.59 21.94
CA GLY A 23 -17.16 8.16 22.22
C GLY A 23 -15.92 7.82 23.05
N ARG A 24 -16.11 7.00 24.08
CA ARG A 24 -15.03 6.51 24.95
C ARG A 24 -14.04 5.72 24.07
N GLY A 25 -12.95 6.37 23.65
CA GLY A 25 -11.94 5.76 22.80
C GLY A 25 -10.56 6.37 23.03
N GLY A 26 -9.67 5.58 23.65
CA GLY A 26 -8.22 5.79 23.70
C GLY A 26 -7.71 6.98 24.52
N ARG A 27 -6.69 6.77 25.36
CA ARG A 27 -5.92 7.85 25.99
C ARG A 27 -5.25 8.68 24.88
N GLY A 28 -5.91 9.78 24.50
CA GLY A 28 -5.52 10.68 23.40
C GLY A 28 -6.68 11.53 22.85
N GLY A 29 -7.93 11.20 23.20
CA GLY A 29 -9.13 11.94 22.78
C GLY A 29 -9.77 12.76 23.89
N GLY A 30 -9.08 13.78 24.43
CA GLY A 30 -9.73 14.84 25.20
C GLY A 30 -10.63 15.69 24.29
N GLY A 31 -11.80 15.17 23.93
CA GLY A 31 -12.81 15.92 23.18
C GLY A 31 -13.45 16.96 24.09
N GLY A 32 -12.88 18.17 24.11
CA GLY A 32 -13.49 19.35 24.71
C GLY A 32 -14.90 19.58 24.17
N GLY A 33 -15.81 20.00 25.05
CA GLY A 33 -17.17 20.39 24.71
C GLY A 33 -17.17 21.42 23.58
N GLY A 34 -17.78 21.05 22.46
CA GLY A 34 -18.00 21.91 21.31
C GLY A 34 -19.34 21.56 20.68
N THR A 35 -19.88 22.49 19.88
CA THR A 35 -21.10 22.26 19.09
C THR A 35 -20.91 21.08 18.15
N SER A 36 -21.97 20.30 17.93
CA SER A 36 -21.92 19.23 16.93
C SER A 36 -21.55 19.81 15.56
N ASN A 37 -20.72 19.08 14.82
CA ASN A 37 -20.42 19.37 13.41
C ASN A 37 -20.96 18.27 12.49
N ILE A 38 -21.86 17.43 12.99
CA ILE A 38 -22.61 16.45 12.21
C ILE A 38 -23.97 17.08 11.88
N VAL A 39 -24.36 17.04 10.61
CA VAL A 39 -25.56 17.68 10.08
C VAL A 39 -26.37 16.67 9.26
N PRO A 40 -27.66 16.42 9.57
CA PRO A 40 -28.37 16.93 10.74
C PRO A 40 -27.74 16.45 12.06
N GLU A 41 -27.97 17.18 13.14
CA GLU A 41 -27.45 16.81 14.46
C GLU A 41 -28.02 15.44 14.89
N PRO A 42 -27.18 14.48 15.33
CA PRO A 42 -27.65 13.17 15.77
C PRO A 42 -28.53 13.28 17.01
N GLU A 43 -29.52 12.38 17.13
CA GLU A 43 -30.34 12.27 18.33
C GLU A 43 -29.49 12.00 19.58
N ALA A 44 -29.92 12.53 20.72
CA ALA A 44 -29.25 12.31 22.00
C ALA A 44 -29.14 10.80 22.31
N GLY A 45 -27.93 10.35 22.65
CA GLY A 45 -27.66 8.93 22.93
C GLY A 45 -27.29 8.10 21.69
N THR A 46 -27.27 8.68 20.49
CA THR A 46 -26.77 8.00 19.28
C THR A 46 -25.35 7.50 19.52
N GLN A 47 -25.14 6.18 19.44
CA GLN A 47 -23.83 5.60 19.61
C GLN A 47 -22.96 5.80 18.37
N ILE A 48 -21.80 6.41 18.60
CA ILE A 48 -20.71 6.54 17.63
C ILE A 48 -19.49 5.86 18.24
N ARG A 49 -19.09 4.74 17.64
CA ARG A 49 -17.96 3.92 18.06
C ARG A 49 -16.83 4.05 17.05
N TRP A 50 -15.63 4.25 17.57
CA TRP A 50 -14.41 4.42 16.79
C TRP A 50 -13.46 3.28 17.06
N ASN A 51 -12.86 2.75 16.00
CA ASN A 51 -11.72 1.85 16.14
C ASN A 51 -10.52 2.64 16.70
N TRP A 52 -9.59 1.96 17.37
CA TRP A 52 -8.33 2.57 17.79
C TRP A 52 -7.57 3.17 16.60
N ASN A 53 -7.54 2.42 15.49
CA ASN A 53 -7.00 2.85 14.20
C ASN A 53 -8.17 3.13 13.25
N THR A 54 -8.85 4.26 13.46
CA THR A 54 -10.00 4.66 12.63
C THR A 54 -9.56 5.02 11.20
N PRO A 55 -10.06 4.34 10.16
CA PRO A 55 -9.77 4.68 8.77
C PRO A 55 -10.35 6.03 8.37
N PHE A 56 -9.59 6.78 7.60
CA PHE A 56 -10.08 7.95 6.89
C PHE A 56 -9.36 8.07 5.55
N MET A 57 -10.00 8.67 4.56
CA MET A 57 -9.39 8.91 3.26
C MET A 57 -9.89 10.22 2.65
N LEU A 58 -9.12 10.76 1.72
CA LEU A 58 -9.56 11.82 0.82
C LEU A 58 -10.17 11.17 -0.42
N SER A 59 -11.18 11.81 -1.00
CA SER A 59 -11.72 11.35 -2.28
C SER A 59 -10.67 11.51 -3.39
N PRO A 60 -10.41 10.48 -4.23
CA PRO A 60 -9.60 10.63 -5.44
C PRO A 60 -10.22 11.62 -6.45
N HIS A 61 -11.53 11.88 -6.35
CA HIS A 61 -12.25 12.74 -7.30
C HIS A 61 -12.35 14.20 -6.85
N ASN A 62 -12.31 14.46 -5.53
CA ASN A 62 -12.44 15.80 -4.99
C ASN A 62 -11.65 15.96 -3.68
N PRO A 63 -10.54 16.73 -3.67
CA PRO A 63 -9.70 16.89 -2.49
C PRO A 63 -10.39 17.67 -1.35
N SER A 64 -11.57 18.24 -1.58
CA SER A 64 -12.38 18.84 -0.51
C SER A 64 -13.29 17.83 0.20
N THR A 65 -13.39 16.61 -0.31
CA THR A 65 -14.20 15.54 0.27
C THR A 65 -13.33 14.60 1.10
N ILE A 66 -13.78 14.34 2.33
CA ILE A 66 -13.10 13.48 3.31
C ILE A 66 -14.10 12.45 3.81
N TYR A 67 -13.66 11.21 3.91
CA TYR A 67 -14.45 10.13 4.47
C TYR A 67 -13.80 9.57 5.74
N VAL A 68 -14.61 9.11 6.68
CA VAL A 68 -14.15 8.45 7.91
C VAL A 68 -15.05 7.25 8.20
N ALA A 69 -14.46 6.11 8.57
CA ALA A 69 -15.18 4.89 8.92
C ALA A 69 -15.15 4.65 10.44
N GLY A 70 -16.27 4.92 11.11
CA GLY A 70 -16.55 4.37 12.44
C GLY A 70 -17.46 3.15 12.31
N ASN A 71 -18.22 2.82 13.36
CA ASN A 71 -19.39 1.93 13.18
C ASN A 71 -20.38 2.49 12.14
N ARG A 72 -20.39 3.81 11.99
CA ARG A 72 -21.10 4.56 10.95
C ARG A 72 -20.10 5.13 9.95
N PHE A 73 -20.56 5.37 8.73
CA PHE A 73 -19.83 6.13 7.73
C PHE A 73 -20.07 7.63 7.89
N PHE A 74 -19.00 8.41 7.73
CA PHE A 74 -19.04 9.87 7.78
C PHE A 74 -18.42 10.45 6.52
N ILE A 75 -19.09 11.44 5.94
CA ILE A 75 -18.60 12.19 4.79
C ILE A 75 -18.65 13.68 5.07
N SER A 76 -17.54 14.37 4.80
CA SER A 76 -17.46 15.82 4.75
C SER A 76 -17.19 16.23 3.31
N ARG A 77 -17.90 17.24 2.82
CA ARG A 77 -17.69 17.84 1.48
C ARG A 77 -17.02 19.21 1.55
N ASP A 78 -16.61 19.63 2.74
CA ASP A 78 -16.10 20.98 3.04
C ASP A 78 -14.79 20.92 3.87
N ARG A 79 -13.94 19.93 3.56
CA ARG A 79 -12.63 19.72 4.20
C ARG A 79 -12.71 19.51 5.72
N GLY A 80 -13.76 18.85 6.17
CA GLY A 80 -13.98 18.42 7.55
C GLY A 80 -14.65 19.46 8.45
N ASN A 81 -15.20 20.55 7.90
CA ASN A 81 -15.90 21.54 8.71
C ASN A 81 -17.25 20.98 9.19
N THR A 82 -18.01 20.35 8.28
CA THR A 82 -19.27 19.65 8.58
C THR A 82 -19.25 18.23 8.03
N TRP A 83 -20.05 17.36 8.65
CA TRP A 83 -20.13 15.94 8.34
C TRP A 83 -21.58 15.50 8.20
N THR A 84 -21.89 14.63 7.24
CA THR A 84 -23.11 13.82 7.26
C THR A 84 -22.77 12.40 7.70
N MET A 85 -23.74 11.69 8.28
CA MET A 85 -23.53 10.39 8.91
C MET A 85 -24.56 9.37 8.44
N SER A 86 -24.13 8.12 8.23
CA SER A 86 -25.01 7.00 7.87
C SER A 86 -25.70 6.36 9.09
N PRO A 87 -26.63 5.41 8.86
CA PRO A 87 -27.00 4.39 9.83
C PRO A 87 -25.78 3.59 10.34
N ASP A 88 -25.96 2.79 11.40
CA ASP A 88 -24.92 1.87 11.86
C ASP A 88 -24.68 0.80 10.79
N LEU A 89 -23.43 0.69 10.32
CA LEU A 89 -23.01 -0.22 9.25
C LEU A 89 -22.31 -1.45 9.81
N SER A 90 -22.15 -1.56 11.13
CA SER A 90 -21.66 -2.78 11.78
C SER A 90 -22.81 -3.63 12.32
N LYS A 91 -22.49 -4.82 12.82
CA LYS A 91 -23.48 -5.72 13.43
C LYS A 91 -23.91 -5.28 14.83
N ASN A 92 -23.27 -4.24 15.37
CA ASN A 92 -23.56 -3.70 16.70
C ASN A 92 -23.61 -4.80 17.78
N VAL A 93 -22.61 -5.68 17.78
CA VAL A 93 -22.59 -6.86 18.65
C VAL A 93 -22.39 -6.42 20.10
N ASP A 94 -23.23 -6.96 20.99
CA ASP A 94 -23.07 -6.76 22.42
C ASP A 94 -21.88 -7.56 22.96
N ARG A 95 -20.86 -6.83 23.42
CA ARG A 95 -19.64 -7.41 23.97
C ARG A 95 -19.88 -8.14 25.27
N ASP A 96 -20.86 -7.74 26.08
CA ASP A 96 -21.10 -8.37 27.38
C ASP A 96 -21.69 -9.79 27.22
N GLY A 97 -22.29 -10.08 26.05
CA GLY A 97 -22.76 -11.41 25.67
C GLY A 97 -21.65 -12.40 25.26
N ILE A 98 -20.42 -11.94 25.02
CA ILE A 98 -19.33 -12.83 24.56
C ILE A 98 -18.74 -13.61 25.74
N VAL A 99 -18.44 -14.89 25.50
CA VAL A 99 -17.60 -15.73 26.36
C VAL A 99 -16.21 -15.84 25.74
N LEU A 100 -15.19 -15.38 26.46
CA LEU A 100 -13.79 -15.44 26.03
C LEU A 100 -13.03 -16.39 26.93
N MET A 101 -12.45 -17.45 26.37
CA MET A 101 -11.69 -18.46 27.12
C MET A 101 -12.48 -19.05 28.32
N GLY A 102 -13.80 -19.22 28.14
CA GLY A 102 -14.70 -19.73 29.18
C GLY A 102 -15.14 -18.68 30.23
N VAL A 103 -14.73 -17.41 30.11
CA VAL A 103 -15.08 -16.32 31.02
C VAL A 103 -16.09 -15.38 30.36
N GLN A 104 -17.21 -15.11 31.02
CA GLN A 104 -18.21 -14.17 30.52
C GLN A 104 -17.66 -12.73 30.55
N ASN A 105 -17.81 -11.99 29.44
CA ASN A 105 -17.31 -10.62 29.36
C ASN A 105 -18.17 -9.59 30.13
N SER A 106 -19.41 -9.95 30.48
CA SER A 106 -20.29 -9.14 31.35
C SER A 106 -19.79 -9.04 32.80
N LEU A 107 -18.91 -9.94 33.24
CA LEU A 107 -18.33 -9.91 34.58
C LEU A 107 -17.55 -8.60 34.81
N PRO A 108 -17.60 -8.02 36.03
CA PRO A 108 -16.86 -6.82 36.33
C PRO A 108 -15.35 -7.06 36.18
N ARG A 109 -14.60 -6.00 35.84
CA ARG A 109 -13.14 -6.09 35.80
C ARG A 109 -12.62 -6.38 37.20
N CYS A 110 -11.70 -7.35 37.32
CA CYS A 110 -11.13 -7.69 38.62
C CYS A 110 -10.47 -6.48 39.29
N GLN A 111 -10.81 -6.26 40.56
CA GLN A 111 -10.18 -5.25 41.40
C GLN A 111 -9.06 -5.88 42.22
N GLN A 112 -7.93 -5.17 42.35
CA GLN A 112 -6.68 -5.70 42.90
C GLN A 112 -6.78 -6.20 44.36
N LEU A 113 -7.84 -5.83 45.10
CA LEU A 113 -8.00 -6.11 46.54
C LEU A 113 -9.27 -6.90 46.89
N GLU A 114 -10.09 -7.28 45.90
CA GLU A 114 -11.31 -8.07 46.13
C GLU A 114 -11.03 -9.55 45.87
N ARG A 115 -11.00 -10.36 46.94
CA ARG A 115 -10.81 -11.82 46.85
C ARG A 115 -12.15 -12.54 46.90
N GLY A 116 -12.31 -13.57 46.07
CA GLY A 116 -13.50 -14.44 46.07
C GLY A 116 -14.71 -13.91 45.28
N VAL A 117 -14.57 -12.75 44.62
CA VAL A 117 -15.59 -12.22 43.70
C VAL A 117 -15.27 -12.71 42.29
N GLU A 118 -16.26 -13.27 41.61
CA GLU A 118 -16.13 -13.64 40.21
C GLU A 118 -15.98 -12.38 39.36
N CYS A 119 -14.91 -12.34 38.57
CA CYS A 119 -14.53 -11.16 37.81
C CYS A 119 -13.75 -11.55 36.57
N ASN A 120 -13.69 -10.64 35.60
CA ASN A 120 -12.90 -10.82 34.39
C ASN A 120 -11.63 -9.97 34.47
N ILE A 121 -10.46 -10.62 34.55
CA ILE A 121 -9.15 -9.96 34.67
C ILE A 121 -8.87 -9.07 33.44
N SER A 122 -9.28 -9.55 32.27
CA SER A 122 -9.04 -8.93 30.97
C SER A 122 -10.34 -8.54 30.29
N ARG A 123 -11.32 -8.01 31.05
CA ARG A 123 -12.57 -7.51 30.45
C ARG A 123 -12.22 -6.57 29.29
N ASN A 124 -12.74 -6.88 28.10
CA ASN A 124 -12.49 -6.20 26.83
C ASN A 124 -11.04 -6.25 26.27
N ASP A 125 -10.10 -6.89 26.96
CA ASP A 125 -8.70 -7.10 26.55
C ASP A 125 -8.01 -5.87 25.90
N GLY A 126 -8.18 -4.69 26.50
CA GLY A 126 -7.58 -3.45 26.02
C GLY A 126 -8.25 -2.84 24.77
N VAL A 127 -9.18 -3.53 24.13
CA VAL A 127 -9.96 -3.03 22.99
C VAL A 127 -11.03 -2.06 23.47
N SER A 128 -10.97 -0.81 23.00
CA SER A 128 -11.85 0.28 23.44
C SER A 128 -13.29 0.12 22.97
N ASN A 129 -13.49 -0.24 21.70
CA ASN A 129 -14.80 -0.48 21.09
C ASN A 129 -14.71 -1.70 20.15
N TRP A 130 -15.84 -2.36 19.93
CA TRP A 130 -16.01 -3.41 18.92
C TRP A 130 -17.23 -3.07 18.05
N SER A 131 -17.40 -3.77 16.94
CA SER A 131 -18.38 -3.45 15.91
C SER A 131 -18.13 -2.04 15.36
N THR A 132 -16.92 -1.83 14.84
CA THR A 132 -16.41 -0.58 14.27
C THR A 132 -15.85 -0.78 12.87
N GLY A 133 -15.94 0.25 12.03
CA GLY A 133 -15.30 0.29 10.72
C GLY A 133 -13.78 0.27 10.83
N VAL A 134 -13.14 -0.56 10.01
CA VAL A 134 -11.69 -0.80 10.00
C VAL A 134 -11.08 -0.72 8.61
N THR A 135 -11.90 -0.65 7.57
CA THR A 135 -11.45 -0.38 6.20
C THR A 135 -12.50 0.43 5.44
N LEU A 136 -12.03 1.19 4.47
CA LEU A 136 -12.82 2.11 3.67
C LEU A 136 -12.17 2.30 2.31
N ALA A 137 -12.97 2.27 1.25
CA ALA A 137 -12.52 2.58 -0.11
C ALA A 137 -13.57 3.40 -0.87
N GLU A 138 -13.11 4.30 -1.73
CA GLU A 138 -13.92 4.91 -2.80
C GLU A 138 -13.40 4.39 -4.14
N SER A 139 -14.29 4.05 -5.08
CA SER A 139 -13.88 3.73 -6.45
C SER A 139 -13.12 4.90 -7.06
N SER A 140 -11.93 4.61 -7.60
CA SER A 140 -11.15 5.62 -8.33
C SER A 140 -11.69 5.89 -9.74
N VAL A 141 -12.63 5.07 -10.22
CA VAL A 141 -13.23 5.16 -11.56
C VAL A 141 -14.58 5.88 -11.53
N MET A 142 -15.35 5.73 -10.45
CA MET A 142 -16.67 6.35 -10.31
C MET A 142 -16.86 7.00 -8.93
N PRO A 143 -17.07 8.33 -8.86
CA PRO A 143 -17.31 9.00 -7.59
C PRO A 143 -18.60 8.51 -6.93
N GLY A 144 -18.57 8.37 -5.61
CA GLY A 144 -19.74 7.98 -4.82
C GLY A 144 -20.03 6.48 -4.76
N VAL A 145 -19.25 5.64 -5.43
CA VAL A 145 -19.18 4.20 -5.12
C VAL A 145 -18.21 4.01 -3.96
N LEU A 146 -18.74 3.61 -2.80
CA LEU A 146 -18.02 3.56 -1.54
C LEU A 146 -18.19 2.18 -0.90
N TRP A 147 -17.12 1.71 -0.27
CA TRP A 147 -17.09 0.44 0.42
C TRP A 147 -16.66 0.65 1.87
N HIS A 148 -17.31 -0.07 2.78
CA HIS A 148 -17.03 -0.07 4.21
C HIS A 148 -16.89 -1.51 4.70
N GLY A 149 -15.88 -1.75 5.53
CA GLY A 149 -15.70 -3.04 6.21
C GLY A 149 -15.47 -2.85 7.70
N SER A 150 -16.02 -3.74 8.52
CA SER A 150 -15.97 -3.69 9.98
C SER A 150 -15.17 -4.82 10.63
N ASP A 151 -14.79 -4.62 11.89
CA ASP A 151 -14.09 -5.61 12.72
C ASP A 151 -14.97 -6.78 13.20
N ASP A 152 -16.27 -6.76 12.89
CA ASP A 152 -17.24 -7.83 13.13
C ASP A 152 -17.71 -8.53 11.82
N GLY A 153 -17.00 -8.25 10.72
CA GLY A 153 -17.12 -8.96 9.45
C GLY A 153 -18.22 -8.48 8.52
N ASN A 154 -18.83 -7.33 8.80
CA ASN A 154 -19.77 -6.71 7.88
C ASN A 154 -19.03 -6.00 6.73
N ILE A 155 -19.50 -6.20 5.50
CA ILE A 155 -19.07 -5.47 4.31
C ILE A 155 -20.31 -4.78 3.75
N SER A 156 -20.22 -3.48 3.48
CA SER A 156 -21.32 -2.72 2.91
C SER A 156 -20.84 -1.84 1.75
N VAL A 157 -21.72 -1.66 0.77
CA VAL A 157 -21.47 -0.81 -0.40
C VAL A 157 -22.52 0.29 -0.50
N SER A 158 -22.10 1.48 -0.90
CA SER A 158 -22.97 2.57 -1.34
C SER A 158 -22.65 2.92 -2.79
N ARG A 159 -23.68 3.24 -3.57
CA ARG A 159 -23.55 3.65 -4.98
C ARG A 159 -24.04 5.09 -5.21
N ASP A 160 -24.34 5.82 -4.13
CA ASP A 160 -24.97 7.15 -4.17
C ASP A 160 -24.29 8.15 -3.21
N GLY A 161 -22.98 8.01 -3.04
CA GLY A 161 -22.17 8.94 -2.26
C GLY A 161 -22.38 8.81 -0.75
N GLY A 162 -22.72 7.61 -0.28
CA GLY A 162 -22.85 7.26 1.12
C GLY A 162 -24.23 7.55 1.71
N THR A 163 -25.24 7.79 0.87
CA THR A 163 -26.61 8.10 1.31
C THR A 163 -27.35 6.83 1.69
N ASN A 164 -27.31 5.82 0.81
CA ASN A 164 -27.85 4.48 1.06
C ASN A 164 -26.72 3.45 1.02
N TRP A 165 -26.85 2.41 1.84
CA TRP A 165 -25.88 1.34 1.98
C TRP A 165 -26.57 -0.02 1.90
N ALA A 166 -25.99 -0.94 1.13
CA ALA A 166 -26.38 -2.33 1.06
C ALA A 166 -25.32 -3.19 1.77
N GLU A 167 -25.77 -4.09 2.65
CA GLU A 167 -24.91 -5.09 3.29
C GLU A 167 -24.72 -6.27 2.32
N VAL A 168 -23.47 -6.69 2.12
CA VAL A 168 -23.10 -7.65 1.05
C VAL A 168 -22.15 -8.77 1.52
N SER A 169 -21.75 -8.79 2.78
CA SER A 169 -20.94 -9.88 3.37
C SER A 169 -21.72 -11.19 3.48
N GLY A 170 -23.06 -11.14 3.59
CA GLY A 170 -23.91 -12.33 3.58
C GLY A 170 -23.80 -13.16 2.28
N ASN A 171 -23.32 -12.57 1.19
CA ASN A 171 -23.16 -13.21 -0.12
C ASN A 171 -21.78 -13.88 -0.29
N LEU A 172 -20.89 -13.80 0.69
CA LEU A 172 -19.58 -14.42 0.63
C LEU A 172 -19.69 -15.96 0.64
N PRO A 173 -18.99 -16.67 -0.26
CA PRO A 173 -19.04 -18.13 -0.31
C PRO A 173 -18.44 -18.72 0.97
N GLY A 174 -19.07 -19.79 1.48
CA GLY A 174 -18.69 -20.43 2.74
C GLY A 174 -19.32 -19.80 4.00
N GLY A 175 -20.00 -18.65 3.88
CA GLY A 175 -20.81 -18.08 4.96
C GLY A 175 -20.01 -17.47 6.12
N THR A 176 -18.71 -17.24 5.93
CA THR A 176 -17.83 -16.60 6.92
C THR A 176 -18.09 -15.11 6.99
N THR A 177 -19.02 -14.71 7.86
CA THR A 177 -19.37 -13.29 8.04
C THR A 177 -18.82 -12.68 9.31
N ARG A 178 -18.19 -13.44 10.22
CA ARG A 178 -17.77 -12.90 11.54
C ARG A 178 -16.32 -12.41 11.61
N TYR A 179 -15.52 -12.75 10.61
CA TYR A 179 -14.09 -12.45 10.61
C TYR A 179 -13.80 -10.98 10.39
N TYR A 180 -12.68 -10.52 10.91
CA TYR A 180 -12.24 -9.14 10.74
C TYR A 180 -12.04 -8.84 9.24
N VAL A 181 -12.70 -7.81 8.71
CA VAL A 181 -12.48 -7.40 7.31
C VAL A 181 -11.14 -6.68 7.21
N SER A 182 -10.09 -7.41 6.83
CA SER A 182 -8.73 -6.86 6.82
C SER A 182 -8.53 -5.81 5.74
N ARG A 183 -9.20 -5.95 4.59
CA ARG A 183 -9.21 -4.93 3.53
C ARG A 183 -10.48 -5.04 2.68
N VAL A 184 -11.00 -3.89 2.27
CA VAL A 184 -11.81 -3.77 1.05
C VAL A 184 -11.09 -2.80 0.12
N GLU A 185 -10.88 -3.20 -1.13
CA GLU A 185 -10.21 -2.41 -2.17
C GLU A 185 -11.19 -2.27 -3.34
N ALA A 186 -11.55 -1.03 -3.70
CA ALA A 186 -12.35 -0.77 -4.89
C ALA A 186 -11.44 -0.81 -6.13
N SER A 187 -11.90 -1.40 -7.23
CA SER A 187 -11.06 -1.52 -8.42
C SER A 187 -10.68 -0.16 -9.01
N HIS A 188 -9.50 -0.13 -9.62
CA HIS A 188 -8.94 0.94 -10.42
C HIS A 188 -9.45 0.96 -11.87
N PHE A 189 -10.18 -0.07 -12.30
CA PHE A 189 -10.61 -0.24 -13.70
C PHE A 189 -12.12 -0.33 -13.89
N ASP A 190 -12.85 -0.88 -12.90
CA ASP A 190 -14.30 -1.08 -13.00
C ASP A 190 -15.01 -0.68 -11.70
N PRO A 191 -16.00 0.24 -11.72
CA PRO A 191 -16.72 0.63 -10.51
C PRO A 191 -17.55 -0.49 -9.88
N ALA A 192 -17.93 -1.54 -10.62
CA ALA A 192 -18.67 -2.68 -10.08
C ALA A 192 -17.75 -3.70 -9.39
N THR A 193 -16.43 -3.62 -9.64
CA THR A 193 -15.44 -4.55 -9.13
C THR A 193 -14.84 -4.07 -7.81
N ALA A 194 -14.76 -4.98 -6.84
CA ALA A 194 -14.05 -4.77 -5.59
C ALA A 194 -13.46 -6.08 -5.07
N TYR A 195 -12.39 -5.95 -4.29
CA TYR A 195 -11.71 -7.05 -3.63
C TYR A 195 -11.92 -6.92 -2.12
N ALA A 196 -12.04 -8.06 -1.44
CA ALA A 196 -12.14 -8.12 0.01
C ALA A 196 -11.23 -9.21 0.56
N SER A 197 -10.57 -8.95 1.67
CA SER A 197 -9.87 -9.97 2.44
C SER A 197 -10.38 -10.03 3.87
N LEU A 198 -10.42 -11.24 4.42
CA LEU A 198 -10.86 -11.50 5.79
C LEU A 198 -9.74 -12.13 6.61
N ASP A 199 -9.77 -11.86 7.91
CA ASP A 199 -8.79 -12.31 8.86
C ASP A 199 -9.46 -13.03 10.04
N GLY A 200 -9.34 -14.36 10.04
CA GLY A 200 -9.94 -15.27 11.01
C GLY A 200 -9.05 -15.62 12.21
N HIS A 201 -7.82 -15.08 12.32
CA HIS A 201 -6.86 -15.56 13.34
C HIS A 201 -7.38 -15.41 14.78
N ARG A 202 -8.27 -14.44 15.03
CA ARG A 202 -8.89 -14.21 16.35
C ARG A 202 -9.90 -15.29 16.74
N ASP A 203 -10.32 -16.09 15.76
CA ASP A 203 -11.23 -17.22 15.88
C ASP A 203 -10.51 -18.57 15.68
N ASP A 204 -9.17 -18.59 15.78
CA ASP A 204 -8.33 -19.78 15.55
C ASP A 204 -8.43 -20.35 14.12
N ASP A 205 -8.72 -19.48 13.14
CA ASP A 205 -8.70 -19.84 11.72
C ASP A 205 -7.65 -19.01 10.96
N LEU A 206 -6.56 -19.68 10.58
CA LEU A 206 -5.41 -19.06 9.91
C LEU A 206 -5.43 -19.25 8.39
N ARG A 207 -6.55 -19.69 7.81
CA ARG A 207 -6.69 -19.84 6.35
C ARG A 207 -6.73 -18.47 5.65
N PRO A 208 -6.20 -18.38 4.41
CA PRO A 208 -6.30 -17.16 3.63
C PRO A 208 -7.69 -17.00 3.01
N TYR A 209 -8.32 -15.87 3.27
CA TYR A 209 -9.61 -15.50 2.69
C TYR A 209 -9.47 -14.25 1.83
N VAL A 210 -9.54 -14.45 0.52
CA VAL A 210 -9.53 -13.37 -0.48
C VAL A 210 -10.68 -13.58 -1.45
N TYR A 211 -11.43 -12.52 -1.72
CA TYR A 211 -12.62 -12.53 -2.57
C TYR A 211 -12.59 -11.38 -3.55
N VAL A 212 -13.28 -11.57 -4.68
CA VAL A 212 -13.60 -10.53 -5.66
C VAL A 212 -15.10 -10.54 -5.93
N THR A 213 -15.65 -9.37 -6.19
CA THR A 213 -16.97 -9.17 -6.77
C THR A 213 -16.84 -8.35 -8.05
N HIS A 214 -17.76 -8.54 -8.99
CA HIS A 214 -17.88 -7.76 -10.22
C HIS A 214 -19.28 -7.12 -10.38
N ASP A 215 -20.09 -7.13 -9.32
CA ASP A 215 -21.50 -6.74 -9.34
C ASP A 215 -21.90 -5.99 -8.06
N TYR A 216 -20.98 -5.19 -7.51
CA TYR A 216 -21.18 -4.44 -6.27
C TYR A 216 -21.53 -5.33 -5.06
N GLY A 217 -21.00 -6.55 -5.01
CA GLY A 217 -21.16 -7.48 -3.87
C GLY A 217 -22.47 -8.26 -3.89
N GLU A 218 -23.24 -8.21 -4.98
CA GLU A 218 -24.39 -9.10 -5.17
C GLU A 218 -23.95 -10.57 -5.24
N SER A 219 -22.75 -10.83 -5.78
CA SER A 219 -22.04 -12.10 -5.70
C SER A 219 -20.55 -11.92 -5.45
N TRP A 220 -19.95 -12.92 -4.80
CA TRP A 220 -18.51 -12.96 -4.53
C TRP A 220 -17.90 -14.30 -4.98
N GLN A 221 -16.70 -14.23 -5.52
CA GLN A 221 -15.88 -15.39 -5.87
C GLN A 221 -14.65 -15.41 -4.96
N SER A 222 -14.31 -16.58 -4.40
CA SER A 222 -13.02 -16.75 -3.74
C SER A 222 -11.91 -16.79 -4.78
N ILE A 223 -10.88 -15.98 -4.55
CA ILE A 223 -9.63 -15.96 -5.31
C ILE A 223 -8.45 -16.35 -4.43
N SER A 224 -8.69 -17.05 -3.31
CA SER A 224 -7.60 -17.60 -2.49
C SER A 224 -6.77 -18.63 -3.27
N SER A 225 -7.41 -19.38 -4.18
CA SER A 225 -6.80 -20.34 -5.10
C SER A 225 -5.71 -21.23 -4.44
N ASP A 226 -4.46 -21.08 -4.86
CA ASP A 226 -3.27 -21.82 -4.44
C ASP A 226 -2.43 -21.08 -3.38
N LEU A 227 -2.97 -20.03 -2.73
CA LEU A 227 -2.35 -19.48 -1.53
C LEU A 227 -2.17 -20.59 -0.47
N PRO A 228 -1.08 -20.56 0.32
CA PRO A 228 -0.87 -21.55 1.36
C PRO A 228 -2.05 -21.63 2.33
N GLU A 229 -2.46 -22.84 2.72
CA GLU A 229 -3.59 -23.06 3.64
C GLU A 229 -3.41 -22.41 5.03
N PHE A 230 -2.19 -21.97 5.34
CA PHE A 230 -1.81 -21.33 6.59
C PHE A 230 -1.12 -19.99 6.33
N GLY A 231 -1.70 -18.91 6.86
CA GLY A 231 -1.25 -17.54 6.67
C GLY A 231 -2.44 -16.62 6.39
N ASN A 232 -3.07 -16.12 7.45
CA ASN A 232 -4.20 -15.20 7.34
C ASN A 232 -3.81 -13.94 6.54
N VAL A 233 -4.78 -13.36 5.84
CA VAL A 233 -4.56 -12.24 4.92
C VAL A 233 -4.82 -10.92 5.64
N ASN A 234 -3.83 -10.03 5.58
CA ASN A 234 -3.92 -8.70 6.18
C ASN A 234 -4.30 -7.64 5.14
N THR A 235 -3.98 -7.84 3.86
CA THR A 235 -4.31 -6.89 2.80
C THR A 235 -4.37 -7.56 1.43
N ILE A 236 -5.25 -7.05 0.56
CA ILE A 236 -5.34 -7.32 -0.87
C ILE A 236 -5.32 -5.98 -1.60
N ARG A 237 -4.51 -5.85 -2.65
CA ARG A 237 -4.45 -4.64 -3.50
C ARG A 237 -4.47 -5.02 -4.97
N GLU A 238 -5.18 -4.22 -5.76
CA GLU A 238 -5.10 -4.26 -7.22
C GLU A 238 -4.02 -3.27 -7.69
N ASP A 239 -3.24 -3.64 -8.69
CA ASP A 239 -2.30 -2.70 -9.30
C ASP A 239 -3.05 -1.62 -10.11
N PRO A 240 -2.70 -0.33 -9.98
CA PRO A 240 -3.42 0.76 -10.65
C PRO A 240 -3.19 0.84 -12.17
N ARG A 241 -2.29 0.05 -12.74
CA ARG A 241 -1.93 0.06 -14.17
C ARG A 241 -2.15 -1.29 -14.87
N ASN A 242 -2.30 -2.39 -14.14
CA ASN A 242 -2.60 -3.71 -14.69
C ASN A 242 -3.70 -4.44 -13.89
N VAL A 243 -4.87 -4.60 -14.52
CA VAL A 243 -6.06 -5.28 -13.96
C VAL A 243 -5.83 -6.73 -13.54
N ASN A 244 -4.83 -7.40 -14.09
CA ASN A 244 -4.51 -8.79 -13.76
C ASN A 244 -3.49 -8.91 -12.62
N LEU A 245 -2.83 -7.80 -12.23
CA LEU A 245 -1.79 -7.80 -11.22
C LEU A 245 -2.38 -7.49 -9.84
N LEU A 246 -2.34 -8.46 -8.95
CA LEU A 246 -2.82 -8.33 -7.57
C LEU A 246 -1.69 -8.61 -6.57
N TYR A 247 -1.78 -7.99 -5.40
CA TYR A 247 -0.83 -8.13 -4.30
C TYR A 247 -1.54 -8.57 -3.03
N VAL A 248 -1.02 -9.61 -2.37
CA VAL A 248 -1.55 -10.10 -1.09
C VAL A 248 -0.45 -10.11 -0.03
N GLY A 249 -0.72 -9.40 1.07
CA GLY A 249 0.08 -9.47 2.28
C GLY A 249 -0.53 -10.44 3.29
N THR A 250 0.25 -11.43 3.72
CA THR A 250 -0.16 -12.44 4.70
C THR A 250 0.69 -12.37 5.97
N GLU A 251 0.38 -13.20 6.96
CA GLU A 251 1.18 -13.35 8.19
C GLU A 251 2.61 -13.88 7.93
N PHE A 252 2.82 -14.71 6.90
CA PHE A 252 4.10 -15.40 6.67
C PHE A 252 4.73 -15.10 5.30
N GLY A 253 4.13 -14.24 4.49
CA GLY A 253 4.69 -13.91 3.19
C GLY A 253 3.92 -12.87 2.40
N PHE A 254 4.55 -12.47 1.30
CA PHE A 254 4.02 -11.58 0.28
C PHE A 254 3.83 -12.36 -1.02
N PHE A 255 2.67 -12.24 -1.64
CA PHE A 255 2.32 -12.97 -2.84
C PHE A 255 1.81 -12.01 -3.91
N ILE A 256 2.10 -12.33 -5.17
CA ILE A 256 1.56 -11.62 -6.33
C ILE A 256 0.78 -12.58 -7.21
N SER A 257 -0.27 -12.10 -7.84
CA SER A 257 -0.97 -12.80 -8.92
C SER A 257 -0.85 -11.98 -10.19
N ARG A 258 -0.56 -12.62 -11.33
CA ARG A 258 -0.50 -11.98 -12.66
C ARG A 258 -1.70 -12.34 -13.54
N ASN A 259 -2.70 -12.99 -12.96
CA ASN A 259 -3.89 -13.49 -13.63
C ASN A 259 -5.15 -13.29 -12.77
N ALA A 260 -5.25 -12.11 -12.15
CA ALA A 260 -6.41 -11.67 -11.38
C ALA A 260 -6.83 -12.63 -10.24
N GLY A 261 -5.87 -13.26 -9.58
CA GLY A 261 -6.10 -14.14 -8.42
C GLY A 261 -6.39 -15.59 -8.78
N GLN A 262 -6.26 -16.00 -10.05
CA GLN A 262 -6.39 -17.41 -10.45
C GLN A 262 -5.23 -18.27 -9.92
N SER A 263 -4.03 -17.70 -9.79
CA SER A 263 -2.88 -18.32 -9.12
C SER A 263 -1.98 -17.27 -8.47
N TRP A 264 -1.27 -17.67 -7.43
CA TRP A 264 -0.42 -16.82 -6.60
C TRP A 264 1.01 -17.31 -6.57
N GLN A 265 1.95 -16.37 -6.72
CA GLN A 265 3.39 -16.62 -6.64
C GLN A 265 3.97 -15.92 -5.41
N SER A 266 4.74 -16.66 -4.61
CA SER A 266 5.53 -16.07 -3.52
C SER A 266 6.53 -15.05 -4.09
N PHE A 267 6.52 -13.84 -3.55
CA PHE A 267 7.34 -12.72 -3.99
C PHE A 267 8.21 -12.20 -2.84
N MET A 268 9.04 -13.11 -2.31
CA MET A 268 9.83 -12.89 -1.09
C MET A 268 11.32 -12.60 -1.35
N ASN A 269 11.71 -12.21 -2.57
CA ASN A 269 13.11 -11.93 -2.87
C ASN A 269 13.62 -10.72 -2.06
N GLY A 270 14.64 -10.92 -1.24
CA GLY A 270 15.13 -9.89 -0.32
C GLY A 270 14.23 -9.61 0.89
N LEU A 271 13.14 -10.35 1.07
CA LEU A 271 12.22 -10.22 2.21
C LEU A 271 12.39 -11.39 3.19
N PRO A 272 12.51 -11.14 4.50
CA PRO A 272 12.42 -12.20 5.50
C PRO A 272 10.97 -12.68 5.64
N VAL A 273 10.76 -13.88 6.19
CA VAL A 273 9.43 -14.30 6.66
C VAL A 273 8.96 -13.31 7.73
N VAL A 274 7.95 -12.52 7.38
CA VAL A 274 7.37 -11.48 8.22
C VAL A 274 5.94 -11.19 7.75
N ARG A 275 5.09 -10.82 8.70
CA ARG A 275 3.74 -10.31 8.45
C ARG A 275 3.81 -9.01 7.64
N ILE A 276 3.03 -8.96 6.57
CA ILE A 276 2.84 -7.77 5.73
C ILE A 276 1.47 -7.16 6.06
N ASP A 277 1.44 -5.98 6.67
CA ASP A 277 0.21 -5.32 7.13
C ASP A 277 -0.48 -4.49 6.03
N ASP A 278 0.30 -3.86 5.15
CA ASP A 278 -0.25 -3.11 4.01
C ASP A 278 0.72 -3.07 2.83
N VAL A 279 0.16 -2.79 1.65
CA VAL A 279 0.84 -2.69 0.37
C VAL A 279 0.32 -1.42 -0.31
N LEU A 280 1.21 -0.66 -0.95
CA LEU A 280 0.87 0.53 -1.72
C LEU A 280 1.73 0.59 -2.99
N VAL A 281 1.09 0.76 -4.14
CA VAL A 281 1.78 1.22 -5.35
C VAL A 281 1.78 2.74 -5.34
N HIS A 282 2.95 3.37 -5.25
CA HIS A 282 3.04 4.82 -5.18
C HIS A 282 2.69 5.43 -6.55
N PRO A 283 1.63 6.25 -6.68
CA PRO A 283 1.09 6.64 -7.98
C PRO A 283 2.05 7.49 -8.83
N ARG A 284 2.91 8.29 -8.17
CA ARG A 284 3.91 9.14 -8.83
C ARG A 284 5.14 8.35 -9.31
N ASP A 285 5.72 7.55 -8.42
CA ASP A 285 7.06 6.97 -8.60
C ASP A 285 7.00 5.55 -9.17
N ASN A 286 5.81 4.94 -9.15
CA ASN A 286 5.55 3.55 -9.53
C ASN A 286 6.40 2.54 -8.72
N ASP A 287 6.57 2.84 -7.43
CA ASP A 287 7.29 1.98 -6.49
C ASP A 287 6.28 1.15 -5.67
N LEU A 288 6.62 -0.10 -5.39
CA LEU A 288 5.82 -0.97 -4.53
C LEU A 288 6.34 -0.89 -3.08
N VAL A 289 5.50 -0.41 -2.19
CA VAL A 289 5.82 -0.14 -0.79
C VAL A 289 5.10 -1.15 0.10
N LEU A 290 5.87 -1.86 0.94
CA LEU A 290 5.38 -2.88 1.86
C LEU A 290 5.55 -2.43 3.31
N ALA A 291 4.46 -2.37 4.06
CA ALA A 291 4.48 -2.15 5.51
C ALA A 291 4.61 -3.50 6.23
N THR A 292 5.70 -3.70 6.96
CA THR A 292 5.98 -4.98 7.64
C THR A 292 5.84 -4.87 9.15
N HIS A 293 5.45 -5.96 9.80
CA HIS A 293 5.40 -6.01 11.26
C HIS A 293 6.81 -6.11 11.86
N GLY A 294 7.24 -5.04 12.53
CA GLY A 294 8.49 -5.01 13.29
C GLY A 294 9.78 -4.96 12.46
N ARG A 295 9.70 -4.83 11.12
CA ARG A 295 10.86 -4.79 10.21
C ARG A 295 10.90 -3.55 9.30
N SER A 296 10.23 -2.46 9.70
CA SER A 296 10.15 -1.20 8.96
C SER A 296 9.37 -1.34 7.64
N VAL A 297 9.63 -0.45 6.69
CA VAL A 297 9.06 -0.42 5.35
C VAL A 297 10.08 -0.94 4.34
N TYR A 298 9.63 -1.77 3.41
CA TYR A 298 10.42 -2.19 2.25
C TYR A 298 9.86 -1.52 1.00
N VAL A 299 10.75 -1.09 0.11
CA VAL A 299 10.38 -0.45 -1.15
C VAL A 299 11.06 -1.21 -2.28
N MET A 300 10.28 -1.66 -3.26
CA MET A 300 10.77 -2.10 -4.55
C MET A 300 10.61 -0.94 -5.51
N ASP A 301 11.73 -0.30 -5.83
CA ASP A 301 11.75 0.82 -6.78
C ASP A 301 11.31 0.33 -8.16
N ASP A 302 10.44 1.06 -8.85
CA ASP A 302 10.05 0.84 -10.23
C ASP A 302 9.54 -0.58 -10.55
N ILE A 303 8.22 -0.76 -10.45
CA ILE A 303 7.54 -2.02 -10.77
C ILE A 303 7.04 -2.11 -12.22
N THR A 304 7.51 -1.24 -13.12
CA THR A 304 7.06 -1.19 -14.52
C THR A 304 7.13 -2.57 -15.19
N ALA A 305 8.23 -3.32 -15.01
CA ALA A 305 8.32 -4.66 -15.58
C ALA A 305 7.31 -5.66 -14.99
N LEU A 306 6.92 -5.53 -13.71
CA LEU A 306 5.87 -6.40 -13.14
C LEU A 306 4.51 -6.10 -13.79
N GLN A 307 4.23 -4.82 -14.07
CA GLN A 307 3.00 -4.38 -14.71
C GLN A 307 2.94 -4.77 -16.19
N GLU A 308 4.07 -4.74 -16.89
CA GLU A 308 4.16 -5.09 -18.32
C GLU A 308 4.33 -6.59 -18.59
N LEU A 309 4.80 -7.37 -17.60
CA LEU A 309 5.02 -8.82 -17.71
C LEU A 309 3.69 -9.61 -17.71
N THR A 310 2.96 -9.48 -18.80
CA THR A 310 1.76 -10.23 -19.16
C THR A 310 2.09 -11.68 -19.53
N SER A 311 1.05 -12.51 -19.70
CA SER A 311 1.23 -13.90 -20.16
C SER A 311 1.83 -13.95 -21.57
N GLU A 312 1.48 -12.99 -22.41
CA GLU A 312 2.00 -12.84 -23.77
C GLU A 312 3.49 -12.47 -23.74
N VAL A 313 3.89 -11.52 -22.90
CA VAL A 313 5.30 -11.14 -22.74
C VAL A 313 6.12 -12.30 -22.18
N ALA A 314 5.61 -13.03 -21.20
CA ALA A 314 6.29 -14.20 -20.64
C ALA A 314 6.52 -15.34 -21.65
N MET A 315 5.77 -15.39 -22.76
CA MET A 315 5.96 -16.37 -23.84
C MET A 315 7.01 -15.93 -24.87
N THR A 316 7.39 -14.66 -24.90
CA THR A 316 8.47 -14.16 -25.77
C THR A 316 9.83 -14.64 -25.28
N GLU A 317 10.76 -14.89 -26.22
CA GLU A 317 12.12 -15.33 -25.88
C GLU A 317 12.89 -14.26 -25.10
N VAL A 318 12.82 -13.02 -25.57
CA VAL A 318 13.42 -11.83 -24.94
C VAL A 318 12.44 -10.67 -25.01
N HIS A 319 12.34 -9.91 -23.92
CA HIS A 319 11.58 -8.66 -23.90
C HIS A 319 12.31 -7.57 -23.12
N LEU A 320 12.50 -6.40 -23.73
CA LEU A 320 13.03 -5.22 -23.06
C LEU A 320 11.85 -4.33 -22.65
N PHE A 321 11.69 -4.11 -21.35
CA PHE A 321 10.60 -3.30 -20.78
C PHE A 321 10.88 -1.80 -20.94
N ASP A 322 9.84 -0.99 -20.79
CA ASP A 322 10.02 0.45 -20.71
C ASP A 322 10.82 0.87 -19.47
N ALA A 323 11.70 1.85 -19.65
CA ALA A 323 12.56 2.36 -18.59
C ALA A 323 11.94 3.60 -17.96
N ARG A 324 11.85 3.62 -16.62
CA ARG A 324 11.41 4.80 -15.88
C ARG A 324 12.31 5.99 -16.16
N GLU A 325 11.70 7.17 -16.28
CA GLU A 325 12.43 8.43 -16.37
C GLU A 325 13.39 8.61 -15.18
N ALA A 326 14.59 9.09 -15.46
CA ALA A 326 15.61 9.31 -14.45
C ALA A 326 15.72 10.81 -14.15
N VAL A 327 15.76 11.19 -12.87
CA VAL A 327 16.04 12.57 -12.48
C VAL A 327 17.51 12.71 -12.12
N ARG A 328 18.18 13.69 -12.72
CA ARG A 328 19.55 14.06 -12.34
C ARG A 328 19.51 14.92 -11.07
N TRP A 329 19.30 14.28 -9.93
CA TRP A 329 19.23 14.92 -8.62
C TRP A 329 20.47 15.78 -8.35
N LYS A 330 20.25 17.07 -8.06
CA LYS A 330 21.30 17.99 -7.62
C LYS A 330 21.60 17.68 -6.15
N ARG A 331 22.87 17.74 -5.77
CA ARG A 331 23.25 17.60 -4.35
C ARG A 331 23.11 18.94 -3.65
N ASP A 332 22.32 18.98 -2.58
CA ASP A 332 22.26 20.15 -1.70
C ASP A 332 23.61 20.32 -0.98
N ARG A 333 24.40 21.29 -1.44
CA ARG A 333 25.72 21.61 -0.88
C ARG A 333 25.65 22.18 0.54
N ARG A 334 24.52 22.71 0.99
CA ARG A 334 24.36 23.26 2.35
C ARG A 334 24.13 22.17 3.38
N LEU A 335 23.43 21.10 2.98
CA LEU A 335 23.17 19.91 3.81
C LEU A 335 24.24 18.81 3.66
N ASP A 336 25.12 18.90 2.66
CA ASP A 336 26.30 18.03 2.50
C ASP A 336 27.39 18.35 3.55
N ARG A 337 27.04 18.20 4.83
CA ARG A 337 27.95 18.30 5.97
C ARG A 337 28.47 16.92 6.34
N ALA A 338 29.78 16.74 6.30
CA ALA A 338 30.44 15.58 6.89
C ALA A 338 30.31 15.65 8.42
N VAL A 339 29.37 14.88 8.99
CA VAL A 339 29.30 14.68 10.44
C VAL A 339 30.24 13.53 10.81
N THR A 340 31.34 13.85 11.49
CA THR A 340 32.39 12.90 11.91
C THR A 340 32.13 12.26 13.29
N GLY A 341 30.95 12.48 13.88
CA GLY A 341 30.52 11.91 15.17
C GLY A 341 29.51 10.76 15.03
N SER A 342 28.85 10.40 16.15
CA SER A 342 27.80 9.37 16.18
C SER A 342 26.63 9.73 15.26
N LYS A 343 26.33 8.86 14.30
CA LYS A 343 25.19 8.99 13.39
C LYS A 343 24.04 8.12 13.86
N ASN A 344 22.81 8.63 13.72
CA ASN A 344 21.64 7.77 13.70
C ASN A 344 21.74 6.85 12.48
N TRP A 345 21.30 5.60 12.61
CA TRP A 345 21.16 4.74 11.45
C TRP A 345 20.13 5.37 10.49
N VAL A 346 20.49 5.47 9.23
CA VAL A 346 19.61 5.91 8.14
C VAL A 346 19.56 4.74 7.17
N GLY A 347 18.35 4.37 6.73
CA GLY A 347 18.17 3.34 5.73
C GLY A 347 18.89 3.67 4.43
N GLU A 348 19.13 2.64 3.63
CA GLU A 348 19.69 2.82 2.30
C GLU A 348 18.71 3.61 1.42
N SER A 349 19.23 4.57 0.66
CA SER A 349 18.43 5.32 -0.33
C SER A 349 18.36 4.53 -1.63
N ALA A 350 17.33 4.78 -2.44
CA ALA A 350 17.22 4.22 -3.77
C ALA A 350 18.53 4.44 -4.57
N PRO A 351 18.96 3.44 -5.38
CA PRO A 351 20.13 3.59 -6.23
C PRO A 351 20.01 4.80 -7.16
N ALA A 352 21.13 5.47 -7.43
CA ALA A 352 21.14 6.62 -8.33
C ALA A 352 20.74 6.20 -9.76
N GLY A 353 19.99 7.06 -10.46
CA GLY A 353 19.65 6.89 -11.86
C GLY A 353 18.37 6.10 -12.10
N THR A 354 18.41 5.14 -13.02
CA THR A 354 17.23 4.35 -13.42
C THR A 354 17.55 2.89 -13.66
N ALA A 355 16.55 2.04 -13.45
CA ALA A 355 16.65 0.62 -13.69
C ALA A 355 16.24 0.30 -15.13
N ILE A 356 17.06 -0.50 -15.80
CA ILE A 356 16.73 -1.12 -17.09
C ILE A 356 16.36 -2.57 -16.79
N GLN A 357 15.18 -2.98 -17.24
CA GLN A 357 14.59 -4.27 -16.90
C GLN A 357 14.33 -5.05 -18.19
N TYR A 358 14.55 -6.36 -18.17
CA TYR A 358 14.27 -7.23 -19.32
C TYR A 358 13.93 -8.65 -18.88
N TRP A 359 13.17 -9.35 -19.71
CA TRP A 359 12.78 -10.73 -19.54
C TRP A 359 13.59 -11.63 -20.47
N LEU A 360 14.05 -12.75 -19.94
CA LEU A 360 14.62 -13.87 -20.69
C LEU A 360 13.81 -15.12 -20.37
N LYS A 361 13.27 -15.79 -21.39
CA LYS A 361 12.48 -17.01 -21.19
C LYS A 361 13.33 -18.19 -20.73
N ASP A 362 14.54 -18.29 -21.26
CA ASP A 362 15.52 -19.32 -20.95
C ASP A 362 16.83 -18.66 -20.47
N GLU A 363 17.68 -19.44 -19.81
CA GLU A 363 19.01 -18.99 -19.41
C GLU A 363 19.92 -18.84 -20.64
N ILE A 364 20.69 -17.75 -20.68
CA ILE A 364 21.60 -17.39 -21.77
C ILE A 364 23.04 -17.48 -21.26
N ASP A 365 23.81 -18.43 -21.79
CA ASP A 365 25.25 -18.59 -21.53
C ASP A 365 26.11 -17.57 -22.31
N GLY A 366 25.50 -16.89 -23.28
CA GLY A 366 26.13 -15.89 -24.14
C GLY A 366 26.26 -14.50 -23.52
N ASP A 367 26.58 -13.53 -24.37
CA ASP A 367 26.81 -12.14 -23.96
C ASP A 367 25.49 -11.36 -23.95
N VAL A 368 25.12 -10.84 -22.79
CA VAL A 368 23.97 -9.96 -22.59
C VAL A 368 24.49 -8.57 -22.26
N GLN A 369 24.20 -7.59 -23.11
CA GLN A 369 24.69 -6.22 -22.94
C GLN A 369 23.57 -5.21 -23.06
N VAL A 370 23.60 -4.20 -22.20
CA VAL A 370 22.77 -2.99 -22.32
C VAL A 370 23.65 -1.82 -22.72
N THR A 371 23.44 -1.30 -23.92
CA THR A 371 24.12 -0.12 -24.45
C THR A 371 23.20 1.08 -24.39
N ILE A 372 23.69 2.18 -23.83
CA ILE A 372 22.98 3.45 -23.74
C ILE A 372 23.67 4.45 -24.65
N SER A 373 22.91 5.06 -25.55
CA SER A 373 23.45 5.96 -26.57
C SER A 373 22.58 7.19 -26.80
N ASN A 374 23.19 8.25 -27.32
CA ASN A 374 22.46 9.42 -27.78
C ASN A 374 21.79 9.09 -29.13
N PRO A 375 20.45 9.18 -29.24
CA PRO A 375 19.72 8.76 -30.44
C PRO A 375 19.99 9.67 -31.66
N VAL A 376 20.49 10.90 -31.45
CA VAL A 376 20.77 11.88 -32.51
C VAL A 376 22.21 11.76 -33.00
N THR A 377 23.18 11.71 -32.09
CA THR A 377 24.61 11.67 -32.46
C THR A 377 25.13 10.25 -32.68
N GLY A 378 24.43 9.22 -32.16
CA GLY A 378 24.90 7.84 -32.14
C GLY A 378 26.03 7.58 -31.13
N GLU A 379 26.39 8.58 -30.32
CA GLU A 379 27.44 8.45 -29.31
C GLU A 379 27.02 7.49 -28.20
N ILE A 380 27.84 6.47 -27.95
CA ILE A 380 27.64 5.53 -26.84
C ILE A 380 28.06 6.22 -25.55
N VAL A 381 27.14 6.28 -24.60
CA VAL A 381 27.38 6.80 -23.25
C VAL A 381 28.04 5.73 -22.39
N VAL A 382 27.43 4.55 -22.35
CA VAL A 382 27.94 3.40 -21.58
C VAL A 382 27.41 2.09 -22.17
N THR A 383 28.20 1.03 -22.01
CA THR A 383 27.75 -0.35 -22.16
C THR A 383 27.89 -1.03 -20.81
N ILE A 384 26.82 -1.69 -20.36
CA ILE A 384 26.73 -2.39 -19.08
C ILE A 384 26.49 -3.88 -19.37
N GLU A 385 27.27 -4.74 -18.75
CA GLU A 385 27.06 -6.19 -18.79
C GLU A 385 25.77 -6.54 -18.02
N GLY A 386 24.92 -7.34 -18.67
CA GLY A 386 23.71 -7.88 -18.10
C GLY A 386 23.86 -9.29 -17.58
N THR A 387 22.81 -9.79 -16.93
CA THR A 387 22.69 -11.15 -16.44
C THR A 387 21.93 -11.99 -17.46
N GLY A 388 22.49 -13.15 -17.84
CA GLY A 388 21.81 -14.14 -18.69
C GLY A 388 20.84 -15.04 -17.92
N ALA A 389 20.47 -14.70 -16.69
CA ALA A 389 19.64 -15.57 -15.86
C ALA A 389 18.20 -15.65 -16.42
N MET A 390 17.62 -16.85 -16.40
CA MET A 390 16.21 -17.04 -16.76
C MET A 390 15.30 -16.17 -15.87
N GLY A 391 14.35 -15.49 -16.51
CA GLY A 391 13.30 -14.71 -15.86
C GLY A 391 13.49 -13.20 -15.99
N LEU A 392 12.98 -12.47 -15.00
CA LEU A 392 13.06 -11.00 -14.95
C LEU A 392 14.44 -10.58 -14.43
N ASN A 393 15.16 -9.82 -15.25
CA ASN A 393 16.48 -9.28 -14.96
C ASN A 393 16.42 -7.76 -14.81
N ARG A 394 17.31 -7.21 -13.99
CA ARG A 394 17.37 -5.78 -13.69
C ARG A 394 18.80 -5.29 -13.61
N ILE A 395 19.09 -4.20 -14.29
CA ILE A 395 20.39 -3.51 -14.30
C ILE A 395 20.18 -2.05 -13.90
N GLN A 396 21.07 -1.50 -13.08
CA GLN A 396 21.02 -0.10 -12.69
C GLN A 396 21.96 0.74 -13.56
N TRP A 397 21.43 1.75 -14.25
CA TRP A 397 22.25 2.81 -14.85
C TRP A 397 22.28 4.04 -13.94
N ASP A 398 23.45 4.36 -13.41
CA ASP A 398 23.69 5.49 -12.49
C ASP A 398 23.78 6.87 -13.18
N LEU A 399 23.34 6.94 -14.44
CA LEU A 399 23.42 8.09 -15.33
C LEU A 399 24.84 8.50 -15.68
N ARG A 400 25.84 7.64 -15.51
CA ARG A 400 27.21 7.93 -15.92
C ARG A 400 27.58 7.21 -17.20
N GLY A 401 28.49 7.83 -17.95
CA GLY A 401 29.19 7.17 -19.03
C GLY A 401 30.27 6.21 -18.53
N SER A 402 30.98 5.59 -19.46
CA SER A 402 32.13 4.76 -19.13
C SER A 402 33.24 5.59 -18.42
N PRO A 403 33.95 5.00 -17.44
CA PRO A 403 35.14 5.62 -16.85
C PRO A 403 36.17 6.04 -17.90
N PRO A 404 36.80 7.22 -17.78
CA PRO A 404 37.90 7.58 -18.66
C PRO A 404 39.05 6.58 -18.51
N ALA A 405 39.66 6.19 -19.62
CA ALA A 405 40.79 5.27 -19.64
C ALA A 405 41.86 5.69 -18.61
N ALA A 406 42.41 4.71 -17.89
CA ALA A 406 43.48 4.93 -16.92
C ALA A 406 44.76 5.37 -17.67
N GLY A 407 44.90 6.67 -17.93
CA GLY A 407 46.14 7.22 -18.46
C GLY A 407 47.30 6.89 -17.52
N GLY A 408 48.36 6.28 -18.06
CA GLY A 408 49.57 5.83 -17.36
C GLY A 408 50.40 6.97 -16.75
N GLY A 409 49.83 7.70 -15.79
CA GLY A 409 50.46 8.78 -15.06
C GLY A 409 50.90 8.34 -13.67
N ARG A 410 52.20 8.47 -13.39
CA ARG A 410 52.87 8.11 -12.13
C ARG A 410 52.15 8.65 -10.88
N GLY A 411 51.84 7.71 -9.98
CA GLY A 411 51.78 7.82 -8.52
C GLY A 411 51.53 9.19 -7.89
N GLY A 412 50.28 9.47 -7.56
CA GLY A 412 49.89 10.41 -6.51
C GLY A 412 49.17 9.67 -5.39
N ARG A 413 49.76 9.62 -4.19
CA ARG A 413 49.12 9.09 -2.98
C ARG A 413 47.94 10.01 -2.59
N GLY A 414 46.75 9.67 -3.07
CA GLY A 414 45.48 10.27 -2.66
C GLY A 414 44.39 9.21 -2.78
N GLY A 415 43.72 8.90 -1.67
CA GLY A 415 42.78 7.78 -1.51
C GLY A 415 41.79 7.64 -2.66
N GLY A 416 41.69 6.42 -3.19
CA GLY A 416 40.92 6.06 -4.38
C GLY A 416 39.44 6.40 -4.26
N ARG A 417 39.03 7.50 -4.88
CA ARG A 417 37.74 7.56 -5.56
C ARG A 417 38.05 7.16 -7.00
N GLY A 418 37.59 5.98 -7.44
CA GLY A 418 37.73 5.56 -8.83
C GLY A 418 37.27 6.68 -9.77
N ARG A 419 37.95 6.86 -10.90
CA ARG A 419 37.57 7.86 -11.90
C ARG A 419 36.19 7.50 -12.44
N GLN A 420 35.14 8.10 -11.88
CA GLN A 420 33.77 7.89 -12.35
C GLN A 420 33.60 8.50 -13.74
N GLY A 421 32.78 7.87 -14.57
CA GLY A 421 32.39 8.44 -15.85
C GLY A 421 31.61 9.75 -15.68
N GLN A 422 31.60 10.54 -16.74
CA GLN A 422 30.86 11.80 -16.79
C GLN A 422 29.36 11.52 -16.67
N LEU A 423 28.65 12.35 -15.90
CA LEU A 423 27.19 12.30 -15.84
C LEU A 423 26.60 12.65 -17.21
N ALA A 424 25.64 11.86 -17.64
CA ALA A 424 24.81 12.11 -18.81
C ALA A 424 24.16 13.50 -18.70
N SER A 425 24.08 14.20 -19.83
CA SER A 425 23.27 15.41 -19.94
C SER A 425 21.79 15.07 -19.81
N THR A 426 20.97 16.08 -19.56
CA THR A 426 19.51 15.91 -19.66
C THR A 426 19.13 15.68 -21.12
N GLY A 427 18.07 14.92 -21.36
CA GLY A 427 17.63 14.53 -22.70
C GLY A 427 17.16 13.08 -22.79
N VAL A 428 16.82 12.65 -24.00
CA VAL A 428 16.37 11.29 -24.28
C VAL A 428 17.54 10.45 -24.76
N TYR A 429 17.68 9.26 -24.20
CA TYR A 429 18.69 8.26 -24.55
C TYR A 429 18.03 7.02 -25.13
N ARG A 430 18.68 6.40 -26.11
CA ARG A 430 18.31 5.07 -26.62
C ARG A 430 18.94 4.02 -25.72
N VAL A 431 18.12 3.09 -25.26
CA VAL A 431 18.55 1.88 -24.56
C VAL A 431 18.47 0.73 -25.56
N GLN A 432 19.59 0.04 -25.75
CA GLN A 432 19.69 -1.15 -26.60
C GLN A 432 20.08 -2.33 -25.74
N LEU A 433 19.21 -3.35 -25.67
CA LEU A 433 19.56 -4.66 -25.12
C LEU A 433 20.05 -5.54 -26.27
N THR A 434 21.23 -6.14 -26.12
CA THR A 434 21.78 -7.13 -27.05
C THR A 434 21.84 -8.49 -26.35
N VAL A 435 21.22 -9.51 -26.94
CA VAL A 435 21.22 -10.90 -26.47
C VAL A 435 21.57 -11.79 -27.65
N ASP A 436 22.67 -12.55 -27.56
CA ASP A 436 23.15 -13.44 -28.62
C ASP A 436 23.24 -12.80 -30.03
N GLY A 437 23.52 -11.49 -30.06
CA GLY A 437 23.65 -10.70 -31.29
C GLY A 437 22.34 -10.11 -31.83
N GLU A 438 21.19 -10.45 -31.26
CA GLU A 438 19.92 -9.77 -31.53
C GLU A 438 19.79 -8.51 -30.69
N SER A 439 19.15 -7.46 -31.22
CA SER A 439 19.04 -6.16 -30.55
C SER A 439 17.58 -5.72 -30.36
N TYR A 440 17.28 -5.30 -29.15
CA TYR A 440 15.99 -4.80 -28.69
C TYR A 440 16.16 -3.36 -28.20
N TYR A 441 15.16 -2.51 -28.39
CA TYR A 441 15.31 -1.07 -28.18
C TYR A 441 14.15 -0.48 -27.38
N THR A 442 14.48 0.41 -26.44
CA THR A 442 13.55 1.37 -25.83
C THR A 442 14.25 2.72 -25.68
N THR A 443 13.58 3.68 -25.05
CA THR A 443 14.16 4.99 -24.73
C THR A 443 13.98 5.34 -23.26
N VAL A 444 14.87 6.16 -22.73
CA VAL A 444 14.76 6.69 -21.38
C VAL A 444 15.03 8.18 -21.36
N ALA A 445 14.21 8.95 -20.64
CA ALA A 445 14.40 10.37 -20.45
C ALA A 445 15.22 10.65 -19.17
N VAL A 446 16.22 11.52 -19.27
CA VAL A 446 16.97 12.08 -18.15
C VAL A 446 16.53 13.51 -17.94
N LEU A 447 15.84 13.76 -16.83
CA LEU A 447 15.26 15.03 -16.45
C LEU A 447 16.21 15.87 -15.58
N GLU A 448 16.04 17.19 -15.64
CA GLU A 448 16.68 18.10 -14.69
C GLU A 448 15.96 18.05 -13.34
N ASP A 449 16.72 18.17 -12.25
CA ASP A 449 16.15 18.40 -10.93
C ASP A 449 15.63 19.84 -10.82
N VAL A 450 14.31 19.99 -10.90
CA VAL A 450 13.57 21.26 -10.80
C VAL A 450 13.28 21.69 -9.37
N TRP A 451 13.60 20.85 -8.37
CA TRP A 451 13.30 21.12 -6.96
C TRP A 451 14.45 21.80 -6.23
N MET A 452 15.65 21.76 -6.81
CA MET A 452 16.81 22.52 -6.36
C MET A 452 17.28 23.44 -7.49
N ASP A 453 17.34 24.73 -7.21
CA ASP A 453 17.95 25.73 -8.10
C ASP A 453 19.48 25.57 -8.15
#